data_AF-A0A1E5IIP8-F1
#
_entry.id   AF-A0A1E5IIP8-F1
#
_cell.length_a   1.000
_cell.length_b   1.000
_cell.length_c   1.000
_cell.angle_alpha   90.00
_cell.angle_beta   90.00
_cell.angle_gamma   90.00
#
_symmetry.space_group_name_H-M   'P 1'
#
loop_
_entity.id
_entity.type
_entity.pdbx_description
1 polymer ?
#
loop_
_entity_poly.entity_id
_entity_poly.type
_entity_poly.pdbx_seq_one_letter_code
_entity_poly.pdbx_strand_id
1 'polypeptide(L)'
;MQGKAKTTKEQAVLRQNIFYGKEKKALAYTIGIMDMILHGIEAPEILHTNTFSENIKDIREKDKFDIILANSPFSVKERPEVQQNFDIRTSETAFLFLQHFIKMLTAGGEAGVIIKNTF
;
A
#
# COMPACT_ATOMS: atom_id res chain seq x y z
N MET A 1 -21.59 6.03 -1.79
CA MET A 1 -20.89 6.88 -0.81
C MET A 1 -21.30 8.33 -1.01
N GLN A 2 -22.39 8.78 -0.37
CA GLN A 2 -22.73 10.20 -0.29
C GLN A 2 -22.73 10.58 1.19
N GLY A 3 -21.94 11.60 1.54
CA GLY A 3 -21.94 12.19 2.87
C GLY A 3 -20.58 12.20 3.53
N LYS A 4 -19.81 13.28 3.32
CA LYS A 4 -19.01 13.99 4.35
C LYS A 4 -18.16 15.13 3.80
N ALA A 5 -17.84 15.17 2.50
CA ALA A 5 -17.24 16.35 1.89
C ALA A 5 -18.31 17.43 1.65
N LYS A 6 -18.30 18.46 2.49
CA LYS A 6 -19.27 19.57 2.55
C LYS A 6 -18.94 20.68 1.54
N THR A 7 -17.72 20.72 1.01
CA THR A 7 -17.30 21.75 0.05
C THR A 7 -16.76 21.14 -1.25
N THR A 8 -16.85 21.88 -2.36
CA THR A 8 -16.28 21.49 -3.66
C THR A 8 -14.76 21.24 -3.57
N LYS A 9 -14.06 21.94 -2.66
CA LYS A 9 -12.62 21.74 -2.41
C LYS A 9 -12.32 20.40 -1.74
N GLU A 10 -13.08 20.03 -0.70
CA GLU A 10 -12.94 18.72 -0.05
C GLU A 10 -13.22 17.59 -1.04
N GLN A 11 -14.22 17.76 -1.91
CA GLN A 11 -14.51 16.79 -2.95
C GLN A 11 -13.41 16.70 -4.03
N ALA A 12 -12.65 17.77 -4.26
CA ALA A 12 -11.53 17.75 -5.20
C ALA A 12 -10.32 17.01 -4.60
N VAL A 13 -10.02 17.25 -3.31
CA VAL A 13 -8.95 16.54 -2.58
C VAL A 13 -9.20 15.03 -2.58
N LEU A 14 -10.43 14.60 -2.27
CA LEU A 14 -10.81 13.18 -2.26
C LEU A 14 -10.68 12.50 -3.64
N ARG A 15 -10.74 13.26 -4.73
CA ARG A 15 -10.73 12.71 -6.09
C ARG A 15 -9.35 12.60 -6.71
N GLN A 16 -8.37 13.34 -6.19
CA GLN A 16 -7.09 13.51 -6.88
C GLN A 16 -5.87 13.00 -6.09
N ASN A 17 -5.83 13.07 -4.75
CA ASN A 17 -4.55 12.89 -4.03
C ASN A 17 -4.69 12.17 -2.67
N ILE A 18 -5.54 11.14 -2.56
CA ILE A 18 -5.72 10.44 -1.28
C ILE A 18 -5.57 8.91 -1.35
N PHE A 19 -5.70 8.31 -2.53
CA PHE A 19 -5.66 6.86 -2.68
C PHE A 19 -4.37 6.43 -3.38
N TYR A 20 -3.54 5.74 -2.61
CA TYR A 20 -2.26 5.19 -3.01
C TYR A 20 -2.30 3.67 -2.93
N GLY A 21 -1.55 3.00 -3.81
CA GLY A 21 -1.43 1.55 -3.72
C GLY A 21 -0.29 0.98 -4.57
N LYS A 22 0.04 -0.27 -4.29
CA LYS A 22 1.01 -1.06 -5.05
C LYS A 22 0.40 -2.41 -5.38
N GLU A 23 0.45 -2.80 -6.64
CA GLU A 23 -0.01 -4.11 -7.11
C GLU A 23 1.02 -4.69 -8.08
N LYS A 24 1.36 -5.97 -7.90
CA LYS A 24 2.41 -6.66 -8.67
C LYS A 24 1.86 -7.35 -9.92
N LYS A 25 0.61 -7.80 -9.89
CA LYS A 25 -0.03 -8.55 -10.97
C LYS A 25 -0.72 -7.58 -11.93
N ALA A 26 -0.28 -7.58 -13.18
CA ALA A 26 -0.78 -6.68 -14.22
C ALA A 26 -2.32 -6.66 -14.36
N LEU A 27 -2.97 -7.82 -14.34
CA LEU A 27 -4.44 -7.88 -14.46
C LEU A 27 -5.14 -7.25 -13.25
N ALA A 28 -4.70 -7.56 -12.03
CA ALA A 28 -5.28 -7.00 -10.81
C ALA A 28 -5.05 -5.48 -10.74
N TYR A 29 -3.85 -5.03 -11.15
CA TYR A 29 -3.51 -3.61 -11.27
C TYR A 29 -4.48 -2.88 -12.21
N THR A 30 -4.69 -3.41 -13.43
CA THR A 30 -5.61 -2.82 -14.41
C THR A 30 -7.04 -2.76 -13.88
N ILE A 31 -7.53 -3.85 -13.29
CA ILE A 31 -8.89 -3.90 -12.72
C ILE A 31 -9.04 -2.88 -11.59
N GLY A 32 -8.05 -2.78 -10.69
CA GLY A 32 -8.09 -1.84 -9.58
C GLY A 32 -8.13 -0.38 -10.02
N ILE A 33 -7.35 -0.01 -11.04
CA ILE A 33 -7.40 1.35 -11.62
C ILE A 33 -8.76 1.62 -12.25
N MET A 34 -9.28 0.68 -13.04
CA MET A 34 -10.60 0.84 -13.66
C MET A 34 -11.70 1.00 -12.62
N ASP A 35 -11.67 0.20 -11.55
CA ASP A 35 -12.64 0.29 -10.44
C ASP A 35 -12.61 1.66 -9.76
N MET A 36 -11.42 2.20 -9.47
CA MET A 36 -11.27 3.54 -8.90
C MET A 36 -11.83 4.64 -9.82
N ILE A 37 -11.53 4.58 -11.11
CA ILE A 37 -12.03 5.55 -12.11
C ILE A 37 -13.56 5.50 -12.19
N LEU A 38 -14.15 4.30 -12.23
CA LEU A 38 -15.61 4.12 -12.27
C LEU A 38 -16.31 4.65 -11.01
N HIS A 39 -15.62 4.68 -9.88
CA HIS A 39 -16.09 5.27 -8.63
C HIS A 39 -15.79 6.78 -8.50
N GLY A 40 -15.24 7.42 -9.54
CA GLY A 40 -15.01 8.87 -9.60
C GLY A 40 -13.68 9.33 -8.99
N ILE A 41 -12.73 8.41 -8.76
CA ILE A 41 -11.34 8.75 -8.43
C ILE A 41 -10.60 8.89 -9.76
N GLU A 42 -10.41 10.13 -10.20
CA GLU A 42 -9.96 10.44 -11.57
C GLU A 42 -8.44 10.24 -11.75
N ALA A 43 -7.67 10.32 -10.66
CA ALA A 43 -6.21 10.16 -10.68
C ALA A 43 -5.76 9.15 -9.59
N PRO A 44 -6.03 7.85 -9.75
CA PRO A 44 -5.60 6.86 -8.78
C PRO A 44 -4.07 6.67 -8.81
N GLU A 45 -3.40 6.87 -7.67
CA GLU A 45 -1.95 6.69 -7.54
C GLU A 45 -1.60 5.23 -7.21
N ILE A 46 -1.90 4.31 -8.14
CA ILE A 46 -1.52 2.91 -8.03
C ILE A 46 -0.24 2.66 -8.82
N LEU A 47 0.75 2.03 -8.19
CA LEU A 47 2.01 1.63 -8.83
C LEU A 47 1.97 0.14 -9.19
N HIS A 48 2.23 -0.18 -10.46
CA HIS A 48 2.42 -1.57 -10.90
C HIS A 48 3.83 -2.03 -10.52
N THR A 49 4.00 -2.49 -9.28
CA THR A 49 5.31 -2.84 -8.72
C THR A 49 5.21 -3.93 -7.67
N ASN A 50 6.33 -4.58 -7.38
CA ASN A 50 6.44 -5.46 -6.22
C ASN A 50 6.74 -4.61 -4.98
N THR A 51 5.90 -4.71 -3.96
CA THR A 51 6.07 -4.04 -2.66
C THR A 51 7.46 -4.25 -2.06
N PHE A 52 8.07 -5.42 -2.29
CA PHE A 52 9.38 -5.76 -1.74
C PHE A 52 10.57 -5.32 -2.58
N SER A 53 10.35 -4.68 -3.74
CA SER A 53 11.44 -4.17 -4.57
C SER A 53 12.07 -2.89 -4.01
N GLU A 54 11.36 -2.16 -3.16
CA GLU A 54 11.84 -0.94 -2.52
C GLU A 54 12.65 -1.26 -1.27
N ASN A 55 13.82 -0.62 -1.12
CA ASN A 55 14.61 -0.72 0.10
C ASN A 55 13.96 0.11 1.20
N ILE A 56 13.62 -0.51 2.33
CA ILE A 56 12.91 0.18 3.40
C ILE A 56 13.73 1.33 4.00
N LYS A 57 15.06 1.34 3.82
CA LYS A 57 15.95 2.40 4.30
C LYS A 57 15.82 3.70 3.50
N ASP A 58 15.35 3.59 2.26
CA ASP A 58 15.20 4.75 1.35
C ASP A 58 13.85 5.46 1.56
N ILE A 59 12.93 4.86 2.32
CA ILE A 59 11.62 5.44 2.67
C ILE A 59 11.83 6.64 3.62
N ARG A 60 11.41 7.83 3.17
CA ARG A 60 11.45 9.08 3.93
C ARG A 60 10.08 9.44 4.46
N GLU A 61 10.02 10.44 5.36
CA GLU A 61 8.75 10.89 5.95
C GLU A 61 7.68 11.30 4.92
N LYS A 62 8.08 11.89 3.80
CA LYS A 62 7.14 12.28 2.73
C LYS A 62 6.54 11.10 1.95
N ASP A 63 7.16 9.92 2.07
CA ASP A 63 6.75 8.70 1.35
C ASP A 63 5.81 7.86 2.24
N LYS A 64 5.51 8.32 3.46
CA LYS A 64 4.69 7.63 4.46
C LYS A 64 3.22 8.06 4.43
N PHE A 65 2.39 7.24 5.07
CA PHE A 65 0.94 7.42 5.13
C PHE A 65 0.43 7.42 6.56
N ASP A 66 -0.62 8.20 6.83
CA ASP A 66 -1.29 8.23 8.13
C ASP A 66 -2.17 7.01 8.36
N ILE A 67 -2.74 6.46 7.28
CA ILE A 67 -3.65 5.31 7.32
C ILE A 67 -3.17 4.27 6.30
N ILE A 68 -2.99 3.03 6.75
CA ILE A 68 -2.72 1.89 5.88
C ILE A 68 -3.86 0.87 6.01
N LEU A 69 -4.44 0.50 4.88
CA LEU A 69 -5.39 -0.62 4.77
C LEU A 69 -4.83 -1.62 3.78
N ALA A 70 -4.58 -2.85 4.23
CA ALA A 70 -4.01 -3.87 3.36
C ALA A 70 -4.51 -5.28 3.67
N ASN A 71 -4.72 -6.06 2.61
CA ASN A 71 -4.91 -7.49 2.71
C ASN A 71 -3.71 -8.18 2.05
N SER A 72 -2.68 -8.45 2.84
CA SER A 72 -1.45 -9.05 2.33
C SER A 72 -1.73 -10.49 1.86
N PRO A 73 -1.12 -10.95 0.76
CA PRO A 73 -1.36 -12.29 0.24
C PRO A 73 -0.78 -13.34 1.20
N PHE A 74 -1.55 -14.42 1.45
CA PHE A 74 -1.18 -15.41 2.47
C PHE A 74 -0.13 -16.43 2.01
N SER A 75 -0.02 -16.65 0.70
CA SER A 75 0.86 -17.69 0.15
C SER A 75 1.61 -17.15 -1.06
N VAL A 76 2.64 -16.36 -0.78
CA VAL A 76 3.58 -15.89 -1.81
C VAL A 76 4.97 -16.35 -1.43
N LYS A 77 5.72 -16.82 -2.42
CA LYS A 77 7.15 -17.05 -2.29
C LYS A 77 7.85 -15.93 -3.05
N GLU A 78 8.74 -15.24 -2.38
CA GLU A 78 9.55 -14.19 -2.97
C GLU A 78 10.99 -14.67 -3.09
N ARG A 79 11.72 -14.06 -4.02
CA ARG A 79 13.09 -14.46 -4.27
C ARG A 79 13.98 -13.99 -3.12
N PRO A 80 15.01 -14.75 -2.69
CA PRO A 80 15.84 -14.40 -1.54
C PRO A 80 16.48 -13.00 -1.62
N GLU A 81 16.72 -12.48 -2.83
CA GLU A 81 17.32 -11.18 -3.07
C GLU A 81 16.47 -10.03 -2.50
N VAL A 82 15.14 -10.16 -2.46
CA VAL A 82 14.29 -9.09 -1.91
C VAL A 82 14.50 -8.90 -0.41
N GLN A 83 15.04 -9.90 0.29
CA GLN A 83 15.30 -9.80 1.74
C GLN A 83 16.38 -8.75 2.04
N GLN A 84 17.25 -8.42 1.08
CA GLN A 84 18.29 -7.40 1.26
C GLN A 84 17.72 -5.99 1.46
N ASN A 85 16.48 -5.77 1.04
CA ASN A 85 15.74 -4.52 1.19
C ASN A 85 15.17 -4.31 2.60
N PHE A 86 15.35 -5.27 3.52
CA PHE A 86 14.77 -5.25 4.86
C PHE A 86 15.85 -5.34 5.94
N ASP A 87 15.57 -4.75 7.11
CA ASP A 87 16.46 -4.82 8.28
C ASP A 87 16.48 -6.25 8.85
N ILE A 88 15.32 -6.87 9.00
CA ILE A 88 15.18 -8.27 9.39
C ILE A 88 14.99 -9.10 8.13
N ARG A 89 16.04 -9.83 7.74
CA ARG A 89 16.04 -10.72 6.58
C ARG A 89 15.35 -12.03 6.93
N THR A 90 14.28 -12.35 6.22
CA THR A 90 13.49 -13.57 6.45
C THR A 90 12.81 -14.02 5.18
N SER A 91 12.64 -15.34 5.02
CA SER A 91 11.86 -15.93 3.94
C SER A 91 10.35 -15.91 4.22
N GLU A 92 9.93 -15.60 5.44
CA GLU A 92 8.52 -15.54 5.81
C GLU A 92 7.93 -14.19 5.37
N THR A 93 7.09 -14.23 4.33
CA THR A 93 6.53 -13.04 3.69
C THR A 93 5.65 -12.22 4.62
N ALA A 94 5.00 -12.83 5.61
CA ALA A 94 4.22 -12.10 6.61
C ALA A 94 5.08 -11.05 7.34
N PHE A 95 6.28 -11.43 7.79
CA PHE A 95 7.20 -10.49 8.46
C PHE A 95 7.74 -9.41 7.52
N LEU A 96 7.96 -9.72 6.23
CA LEU A 96 8.38 -8.71 5.25
C LEU A 96 7.29 -7.65 5.04
N PHE A 97 6.02 -8.06 4.93
CA PHE A 97 4.89 -7.13 4.86
C PHE A 97 4.77 -6.27 6.13
N LEU A 98 4.90 -6.85 7.33
CA LEU A 98 4.86 -6.08 8.57
C LEU A 98 5.96 -5.02 8.62
N GLN A 99 7.20 -5.38 8.29
CA GLN A 99 8.31 -4.42 8.23
C GLN A 99 8.00 -3.28 7.26
N HIS A 100 7.43 -3.60 6.10
CA HIS A 100 7.03 -2.59 5.12
C HIS A 100 5.95 -1.66 5.69
N PHE A 101 4.85 -2.21 6.23
CA PHE A 101 3.76 -1.39 6.77
C PHE A 101 4.22 -0.50 7.93
N ILE A 102 4.99 -1.05 8.87
CA ILE A 102 5.54 -0.27 9.99
C ILE A 102 6.41 0.89 9.48
N LYS A 103 7.24 0.64 8.46
CA LYS A 103 8.10 1.69 7.89
C LYS A 103 7.32 2.75 7.12
N MET A 104 6.22 2.37 6.47
CA MET A 104 5.36 3.25 5.70
C MET A 104 4.40 4.08 6.55
N LEU A 105 4.22 3.78 7.85
CA LEU A 105 3.37 4.57 8.73
C LEU A 105 4.08 5.83 9.24
N THR A 106 3.35 6.95 9.24
CA THR A 106 3.75 8.17 9.95
C THR A 106 3.73 7.92 11.47
N ALA A 107 4.44 8.76 12.24
CA ALA A 107 4.39 8.69 13.69
C ALA A 107 2.95 9.03 14.16
N GLY A 108 2.31 8.09 14.87
CA GLY A 108 0.91 8.22 15.28
C GLY A 108 -0.11 7.78 14.23
N GLY A 109 0.33 7.28 13.07
CA GLY A 109 -0.54 6.68 12.07
C GLY A 109 -1.12 5.33 12.51
N GLU A 110 -2.19 4.91 11.84
CA GLU A 110 -2.93 3.69 12.14
C GLU A 110 -2.98 2.74 10.94
N ALA A 111 -2.99 1.42 11.22
CA ALA A 111 -3.09 0.42 10.16
C ALA A 111 -4.10 -0.67 10.48
N GLY A 112 -4.93 -1.00 9.49
CA GLY A 112 -5.78 -2.18 9.45
C GLY A 112 -5.23 -3.17 8.43
N VAL A 113 -4.61 -4.26 8.89
CA VAL A 113 -3.97 -5.24 7.99
C VAL A 113 -4.45 -6.66 8.26
N ILE A 114 -4.70 -7.39 7.18
CA ILE A 114 -4.94 -8.84 7.23
C ILE A 114 -3.65 -9.55 6.82
N ILE A 115 -3.18 -10.45 7.69
CA ILE A 115 -1.92 -11.17 7.52
C ILE A 115 -2.11 -12.65 7.89
N LYS A 116 -1.32 -13.51 7.24
CA LYS A 116 -1.33 -14.94 7.56
C LYS A 116 -0.81 -15.16 8.98
N ASN A 117 -1.46 -16.08 9.70
CA ASN A 117 -0.98 -16.53 11.00
C ASN A 117 0.26 -17.44 10.83
N THR A 118 1.45 -16.88 11.06
CA THR A 118 2.74 -17.58 11.02
C THR A 118 3.62 -17.26 12.23
N PHE A 119 3.03 -16.69 13.29
CA PHE A 119 3.69 -16.33 14.55
C PHE A 119 3.50 -17.42 15.60
#